data_AF-A0A927ANJ6-F1
#
_entry.id   AF-A0A927ANJ6-F1
#
_cell.length_a   1.000
_cell.length_b   1.000
_cell.length_c   1.000
_cell.angle_alpha   90.00
_cell.angle_beta   90.00
_cell.angle_gamma   90.00
#
_symmetry.space_group_name_H-M   'P 1'
#
loop_
_entity.id
_entity.type
_entity.pdbx_description
1 polymer ?
#
loop_
_entity_poly.entity_id
_entity_poly.type
_entity_poly.pdbx_seq_one_letter_code
_entity_poly.pdbx_strand_id
1 'polypeptide(L)'
;MIRSSVIFQVACLLAITWLNAGKTSAQINQLASLSPDDRIIWLCNSNWDKDTTTQVQIDSIRQLARQLNDERLYWYTTVQKIAIRATAQRIAKKTVTAYANADALMETSPVESVRGGYYFMQGQFYLYEEKNFTKAFRLLFRVRNIFEKVGYANLPDAVIYLSRLGEDYYWFEDYRNAIHYLELAAKYPCDRIRQHASQ
;
A
#
# COMPACT_ATOMS: atom_id res chain seq x y z
N MET A 1 19.69 -14.41 43.27
CA MET A 1 19.98 -13.43 42.21
C MET A 1 19.17 -13.58 40.91
N ILE A 2 18.55 -14.74 40.61
CA ILE A 2 17.88 -14.97 39.31
C ILE A 2 16.50 -14.27 39.18
N ARG A 3 15.76 -14.08 40.29
CA ARG A 3 14.40 -13.47 40.28
C ARG A 3 14.38 -11.98 39.91
N SER A 4 15.44 -11.25 40.21
CA SER A 4 15.54 -9.80 39.92
C SER A 4 15.65 -9.52 38.42
N SER A 5 16.27 -10.43 37.66
CA SER A 5 16.49 -10.30 36.22
C SER A 5 15.19 -10.48 35.42
N VAL A 6 14.35 -11.44 35.80
CA VAL A 6 13.07 -11.71 35.11
C VAL A 6 12.06 -10.58 35.31
N ILE A 7 11.98 -10.02 36.52
CA ILE A 7 11.08 -8.89 36.81
C ILE A 7 11.48 -7.65 36.01
N PHE A 8 12.79 -7.38 35.89
CA PHE A 8 13.30 -6.28 35.08
C PHE A 8 12.99 -6.48 33.58
N GLN A 9 13.18 -7.69 33.04
CA GLN A 9 12.83 -8.00 31.65
C GLN A 9 11.33 -7.84 31.36
N VAL A 10 10.47 -8.30 32.26
CA VAL A 10 9.00 -8.13 32.12
C VAL A 10 8.62 -6.65 32.18
N ALA A 11 9.19 -5.89 33.10
CA ALA A 11 8.94 -4.44 33.20
C ALA A 11 9.41 -3.70 31.94
N CYS A 12 10.58 -4.05 31.38
CA CYS A 12 11.05 -3.48 30.11
C CYS A 12 10.13 -3.84 28.94
N LEU A 13 9.66 -5.09 28.84
CA LEU A 13 8.73 -5.49 27.79
C LEU A 13 7.39 -4.75 27.90
N LEU A 14 6.86 -4.58 29.11
CA LEU A 14 5.64 -3.79 29.34
C LEU A 14 5.84 -2.31 29.02
N ALA A 15 6.99 -1.72 29.35
CA ALA A 15 7.29 -0.33 29.01
C ALA A 15 7.37 -0.14 27.48
N ILE A 16 7.99 -1.08 26.76
CA ILE A 16 8.08 -1.05 25.30
C ILE A 16 6.68 -1.18 24.66
N THR A 17 5.83 -2.08 25.15
CA THR A 17 4.46 -2.22 24.62
C THR A 17 3.61 -0.98 24.89
N TRP A 18 3.72 -0.37 26.07
CA TRP A 18 3.04 0.89 26.41
C TRP A 18 3.48 2.07 25.53
N LEU A 19 4.79 2.24 25.32
CA LEU A 19 5.33 3.30 24.46
C LEU A 19 4.85 3.14 23.00
N ASN A 20 4.83 1.91 22.49
CA ASN A 20 4.36 1.62 21.14
C ASN A 20 2.84 1.82 20.98
N ALA A 21 2.04 1.50 22.01
CA ALA A 21 0.62 1.76 22.03
C ALA A 21 0.32 3.28 22.00
N GLY A 22 1.06 4.09 22.75
CA GLY A 22 0.93 5.55 22.76
C GLY A 22 1.20 6.18 21.39
N LYS A 23 2.29 5.77 20.71
CA LYS A 23 2.60 6.24 19.35
C LYS A 23 1.51 5.87 18.35
N THR A 24 1.05 4.62 18.39
CA THR A 24 -0.01 4.14 17.49
C THR A 24 -1.31 4.93 17.70
N SER A 25 -1.70 5.17 18.96
CA SER A 25 -2.89 5.97 19.29
C SER A 25 -2.78 7.40 18.75
N ALA A 26 -1.63 8.07 18.92
CA ALA A 26 -1.41 9.41 18.40
C ALA A 26 -1.53 9.47 16.86
N GLN A 27 -0.94 8.50 16.16
CA GLN A 27 -1.03 8.41 14.69
C GLN A 27 -2.47 8.16 14.22
N ILE A 28 -3.21 7.28 14.90
CA ILE A 28 -4.63 7.00 14.58
C ILE A 28 -5.50 8.24 14.81
N ASN A 29 -5.27 8.98 15.89
CA ASN A 29 -6.00 10.22 16.16
C ASN A 29 -5.71 11.30 15.12
N GLN A 30 -4.44 11.45 14.72
CA GLN A 30 -4.06 12.34 13.62
C GLN A 30 -4.76 11.93 12.33
N LEU A 31 -4.73 10.64 11.97
CA LEU A 31 -5.39 10.12 10.77
C LEU A 31 -6.91 10.35 10.80
N ALA A 32 -7.54 10.21 11.97
CA ALA A 32 -8.97 10.46 12.14
C ALA A 32 -9.35 11.91 11.82
N SER A 33 -8.47 12.87 12.13
CA SER A 33 -8.71 14.30 11.84
C SER A 33 -8.50 14.70 10.38
N LEU A 34 -7.87 13.87 9.56
CA LEU A 34 -7.65 14.17 8.14
C LEU A 34 -8.93 14.03 7.31
N SER A 35 -8.98 14.70 6.15
CA SER A 35 -10.02 14.48 5.15
C SER A 35 -9.94 13.06 4.57
N PRO A 36 -11.03 12.50 4.00
CA PRO A 36 -10.99 11.16 3.42
C PRO A 36 -9.87 10.96 2.39
N ASP A 37 -9.61 11.94 1.52
CA ASP A 37 -8.53 11.84 0.53
C ASP A 37 -7.14 11.91 1.18
N ASP A 38 -6.95 12.82 2.14
CA ASP A 38 -5.68 12.96 2.86
C ASP A 38 -5.32 11.70 3.67
N ARG A 39 -6.33 10.95 4.16
CA ARG A 39 -6.10 9.66 4.82
C ARG A 39 -5.49 8.63 3.87
N ILE A 40 -5.97 8.59 2.62
CA ILE A 40 -5.43 7.68 1.61
C ILE A 40 -4.01 8.09 1.26
N ILE A 41 -3.77 9.38 1.01
CA ILE A 41 -2.42 9.86 0.67
C ILE A 41 -1.46 9.61 1.83
N TRP A 42 -1.89 9.82 3.08
CA TRP A 42 -1.11 9.48 4.27
C TRP A 42 -0.77 7.99 4.33
N LEU A 43 -1.75 7.12 4.07
CA LEU A 43 -1.53 5.66 4.06
C LEU A 43 -0.53 5.25 2.96
N CYS A 44 -0.63 5.83 1.77
CA CYS A 44 0.24 5.48 0.65
C CYS A 44 1.68 6.00 0.80
N ASN A 45 1.85 7.16 1.43
CA ASN A 45 3.16 7.74 1.73
C ASN A 45 3.82 7.18 3.00
N SER A 46 3.10 6.35 3.77
CA SER A 46 3.65 5.73 4.97
C SER A 46 4.60 4.59 4.59
N ASN A 47 5.78 4.58 5.19
CA ASN A 47 6.72 3.46 5.09
C ASN A 47 6.24 2.32 5.97
N TRP A 48 5.63 1.31 5.35
CA TRP A 48 5.17 0.11 6.03
C TRP A 48 6.31 -0.92 6.11
N ASP A 49 6.92 -1.04 7.29
CA ASP A 49 7.89 -2.09 7.56
C ASP A 49 7.20 -3.47 7.64
N LYS A 50 7.99 -4.54 7.58
CA LYS A 50 7.47 -5.93 7.53
C LYS A 50 7.22 -6.52 8.93
N ASP A 51 7.23 -5.69 9.96
CA ASP A 51 7.23 -6.15 11.34
C ASP A 51 5.80 -6.36 11.90
N THR A 52 5.73 -6.99 13.07
CA THR A 52 4.46 -7.25 13.77
C THR A 52 3.77 -5.95 14.18
N THR A 53 4.52 -4.90 14.48
CA THR A 53 4.00 -3.57 14.84
C THR A 53 3.19 -2.98 13.69
N THR A 54 3.69 -3.11 12.46
CA THR A 54 3.04 -2.64 11.24
C THR A 54 1.72 -3.35 10.99
N GLN A 55 1.63 -4.66 11.25
CA GLN A 55 0.35 -5.40 11.15
C GLN A 55 -0.71 -4.88 12.13
N VAL A 56 -0.32 -4.60 13.39
CA VAL A 56 -1.23 -4.06 14.41
C VAL A 56 -1.70 -2.65 14.04
N GLN A 57 -0.80 -1.81 13.51
CA GLN A 57 -1.13 -0.47 13.02
C GLN A 57 -2.13 -0.52 11.87
N ILE A 58 -1.90 -1.39 10.87
CA ILE A 58 -2.81 -1.58 9.74
C ILE A 58 -4.20 -2.06 10.18
N ASP A 59 -4.28 -2.97 11.15
CA ASP A 59 -5.57 -3.40 11.69
C ASP A 59 -6.29 -2.27 12.44
N SER A 60 -5.54 -1.41 13.16
CA SER A 60 -6.08 -0.23 13.84
C SER A 60 -6.65 0.79 12.84
N ILE A 61 -5.93 1.07 11.75
CA ILE A 61 -6.40 1.96 10.67
C ILE A 61 -7.66 1.40 10.03
N ARG A 62 -7.73 0.09 9.81
CA ARG A 62 -8.90 -0.56 9.23
C ARG A 62 -10.12 -0.52 10.16
N GLN A 63 -9.90 -0.61 11.47
CA GLN A 63 -10.95 -0.40 12.46
C GLN A 63 -11.44 1.06 12.45
N LEU A 64 -10.52 2.03 12.41
CA LEU A 64 -10.85 3.45 12.26
C LEU A 64 -11.70 3.68 11.00
N ALA A 65 -11.30 3.11 9.86
CA ALA A 65 -12.04 3.23 8.61
C ALA A 65 -13.51 2.77 8.75
N ARG A 66 -13.74 1.66 9.47
CA ARG A 66 -15.11 1.20 9.76
C ARG A 66 -15.88 2.16 10.67
N GLN A 67 -15.23 2.69 11.71
CA GLN A 67 -15.85 3.65 12.62
C GLN A 67 -16.26 4.94 11.90
N LEU A 68 -15.46 5.38 10.94
CA LEU A 68 -15.70 6.58 10.13
C LEU A 68 -16.59 6.32 8.91
N ASN A 69 -17.01 5.07 8.68
CA ASN A 69 -17.68 4.64 7.44
C ASN A 69 -16.90 5.04 6.16
N ASP A 70 -15.58 5.01 6.24
CA ASP A 70 -14.66 5.38 5.15
C ASP A 70 -14.29 4.13 4.33
N GLU A 71 -15.12 3.84 3.34
CA GLU A 71 -14.98 2.65 2.49
C GLU A 71 -13.65 2.64 1.72
N ARG A 72 -13.21 3.79 1.21
CA ARG A 72 -11.94 3.89 0.48
C ARG A 72 -10.77 3.55 1.39
N LEU A 73 -10.71 4.13 2.58
CA LEU A 73 -9.62 3.84 3.53
C LEU A 73 -9.61 2.37 3.93
N TYR A 74 -10.78 1.77 4.14
CA TYR A 74 -10.89 0.34 4.47
C TYR A 74 -10.25 -0.54 3.38
N TRP A 75 -10.57 -0.28 2.12
CA TRP A 75 -10.10 -1.08 0.99
C TRP A 75 -8.62 -0.84 0.66
N TYR A 76 -8.15 0.41 0.68
CA TYR A 76 -6.72 0.70 0.54
C TYR A 76 -5.89 0.04 1.66
N THR A 77 -6.35 0.12 2.90
CA THR A 77 -5.68 -0.53 4.05
C THR A 77 -5.68 -2.06 3.91
N THR A 78 -6.75 -2.63 3.36
CA THR A 78 -6.84 -4.07 3.08
C THR A 78 -5.79 -4.51 2.04
N VAL A 79 -5.61 -3.72 0.99
CA VAL A 79 -4.57 -3.96 -0.02
C VAL A 79 -3.17 -3.87 0.58
N GLN A 80 -2.90 -2.88 1.44
CA GLN A 80 -1.61 -2.80 2.13
C GLN A 80 -1.35 -4.00 3.04
N LYS A 81 -2.37 -4.47 3.76
CA LYS A 81 -2.25 -5.71 4.56
C LYS A 81 -1.84 -6.91 3.71
N ILE A 82 -2.43 -7.05 2.52
CA ILE A 82 -2.09 -8.11 1.57
C ILE A 82 -0.64 -7.95 1.09
N ALA A 83 -0.23 -6.74 0.70
CA ALA A 83 1.14 -6.46 0.24
C ALA A 83 2.20 -6.77 1.31
N ILE A 84 1.96 -6.38 2.56
CA ILE A 84 2.86 -6.69 3.69
C ILE A 84 2.95 -8.21 3.88
N ARG A 85 1.82 -8.92 3.86
CA ARG A 85 1.79 -10.38 4.01
C ARG A 85 2.52 -11.08 2.86
N ALA A 86 2.27 -10.65 1.63
CA ALA A 86 2.93 -11.19 0.43
C ALA A 86 4.44 -10.99 0.52
N THR A 87 4.88 -9.82 0.96
CA THR A 87 6.30 -9.50 1.14
C THR A 87 6.95 -10.31 2.27
N ALA A 88 6.26 -10.50 3.41
CA ALA A 88 6.73 -11.37 4.49
C ALA A 88 6.87 -12.84 4.04
N GLN A 89 6.00 -13.29 3.14
CA GLN A 89 6.01 -14.64 2.58
C GLN A 89 7.02 -14.86 1.44
N ARG A 90 7.73 -13.80 1.03
CA ARG A 90 8.74 -13.87 -0.04
C ARG A 90 9.90 -14.80 0.31
N ILE A 91 10.38 -14.77 1.55
CA ILE A 91 11.47 -15.65 2.02
C ILE A 91 11.07 -17.12 1.89
N ALA A 92 9.80 -17.43 2.17
CA ALA A 92 9.25 -18.78 2.07
C ALA A 92 8.81 -19.15 0.63
N LYS A 93 9.05 -18.29 -0.37
CA LYS A 93 8.57 -18.45 -1.76
C LYS A 93 7.05 -18.68 -1.87
N LYS A 94 6.27 -18.06 -0.98
CA LYS A 94 4.80 -18.19 -0.91
C LYS A 94 4.05 -16.95 -1.39
N THR A 95 4.74 -15.98 -1.96
CA THR A 95 4.14 -14.72 -2.43
C THR A 95 3.01 -14.94 -3.45
N VAL A 96 3.18 -15.87 -4.40
CA VAL A 96 2.12 -16.23 -5.36
C VAL A 96 0.86 -16.70 -4.64
N THR A 97 1.00 -17.58 -3.66
CA THR A 97 -0.11 -18.08 -2.85
C THR A 97 -0.76 -16.95 -2.02
N ALA A 98 0.04 -16.00 -1.52
CA ALA A 98 -0.47 -14.85 -0.78
C ALA A 98 -1.43 -14.01 -1.64
N TYR A 99 -1.05 -13.71 -2.88
CA TYR A 99 -1.91 -13.00 -3.82
C TYR A 99 -3.10 -13.86 -4.25
N ALA A 100 -2.89 -15.12 -4.62
CA ALA A 100 -3.99 -16.01 -5.03
C ALA A 100 -5.10 -16.12 -3.96
N ASN A 101 -4.71 -16.16 -2.68
CA ASN A 101 -5.67 -16.19 -1.56
C ASN A 101 -6.44 -14.88 -1.38
N ALA A 102 -5.95 -13.77 -1.92
CA ALA A 102 -6.58 -12.46 -1.83
C ALA A 102 -7.44 -12.11 -3.05
N ASP A 103 -7.28 -12.81 -4.18
CA ASP A 103 -7.99 -12.50 -5.44
C ASP A 103 -9.52 -12.44 -5.23
N ALA A 104 -10.11 -13.45 -4.61
CA ALA A 104 -11.57 -13.50 -4.39
C ALA A 104 -12.07 -12.34 -3.52
N LEU A 105 -11.29 -11.93 -2.50
CA LEU A 105 -11.61 -10.78 -1.67
C LEU A 105 -11.53 -9.48 -2.48
N MET A 106 -10.50 -9.33 -3.31
CA MET A 106 -10.28 -8.10 -4.07
C MET A 106 -11.30 -7.89 -5.18
N GLU A 107 -11.84 -8.96 -5.77
CA GLU A 107 -12.95 -8.85 -6.74
C GLU A 107 -14.22 -8.26 -6.08
N THR A 108 -14.40 -8.39 -4.76
CA THR A 108 -15.55 -7.80 -4.04
C THR A 108 -15.37 -6.32 -3.68
N SER A 109 -14.17 -5.75 -3.88
CA SER A 109 -13.96 -4.34 -3.59
C SER A 109 -14.79 -3.46 -4.53
N PRO A 110 -15.63 -2.55 -4.03
CA PRO A 110 -16.38 -1.61 -4.87
C PRO A 110 -15.51 -0.46 -5.39
N VAL A 111 -14.32 -0.27 -4.83
CA VAL A 111 -13.42 0.83 -5.17
C VAL A 111 -12.50 0.41 -6.32
N GLU A 112 -12.80 0.84 -7.54
CA GLU A 112 -12.07 0.40 -8.74
C GLU A 112 -10.57 0.69 -8.68
N SER A 113 -10.18 1.86 -8.17
CA SER A 113 -8.77 2.24 -8.01
C SER A 113 -8.02 1.29 -7.08
N VAL A 114 -8.67 0.75 -6.05
CA VAL A 114 -8.07 -0.23 -5.13
C VAL A 114 -7.84 -1.55 -5.85
N ARG A 115 -8.81 -2.02 -6.63
CA ARG A 115 -8.63 -3.23 -7.46
C ARG A 115 -7.48 -3.05 -8.45
N GLY A 116 -7.40 -1.90 -9.10
CA GLY A 116 -6.29 -1.54 -9.97
C GLY A 116 -4.94 -1.56 -9.25
N GLY A 117 -4.84 -0.93 -8.07
CA GLY A 117 -3.62 -0.93 -7.25
C GLY A 117 -3.19 -2.34 -6.84
N TYR A 118 -4.15 -3.20 -6.47
CA TYR A 118 -3.90 -4.61 -6.17
C TYR A 118 -3.32 -5.38 -7.36
N TYR A 119 -3.98 -5.34 -8.52
CA TYR A 119 -3.48 -6.03 -9.72
C TYR A 119 -2.15 -5.47 -10.19
N PHE A 120 -1.90 -4.18 -9.97
CA PHE A 120 -0.62 -3.56 -10.29
C PHE A 120 0.50 -4.19 -9.47
N MET A 121 0.36 -4.27 -8.14
CA MET A 121 1.36 -4.91 -7.29
C MET A 121 1.59 -6.39 -7.64
N GLN A 122 0.50 -7.13 -7.90
CA GLN A 122 0.59 -8.53 -8.31
C GLN A 122 1.26 -8.68 -9.68
N GLY A 123 0.94 -7.82 -10.64
CA GLY A 123 1.53 -7.81 -11.98
C GLY A 123 3.02 -7.48 -11.96
N GLN A 124 3.41 -6.46 -11.18
CA GLN A 124 4.80 -6.08 -10.92
C GLN A 124 5.59 -7.23 -10.28
N PHE A 125 4.99 -7.93 -9.31
CA PHE A 125 5.60 -9.13 -8.73
C PHE A 125 5.84 -10.23 -9.78
N TYR A 126 4.84 -10.52 -10.63
CA TYR A 126 5.01 -11.49 -11.70
C TYR A 126 6.07 -11.07 -12.73
N LEU A 127 6.17 -9.77 -13.02
CA LEU A 127 7.13 -9.23 -14.00
C LEU A 127 8.57 -9.36 -13.50
N TYR A 128 8.82 -8.88 -12.29
CA TYR A 128 10.18 -8.72 -11.79
C TYR A 128 10.71 -9.93 -11.03
N GLU A 129 9.86 -10.65 -10.30
CA GLU A 129 10.29 -11.72 -9.39
C GLU A 129 10.10 -13.10 -10.01
N GLU A 130 8.89 -13.38 -10.52
CA GLU A 130 8.57 -14.69 -11.12
C GLU A 130 8.98 -14.79 -12.60
N LYS A 131 9.29 -13.65 -13.24
CA LYS A 131 9.55 -13.55 -14.69
C LYS A 131 8.45 -14.18 -15.55
N ASN A 132 7.21 -14.17 -15.06
CA ASN A 132 6.06 -14.70 -15.78
C ASN A 132 5.40 -13.58 -16.58
N PHE A 133 6.02 -13.22 -17.71
CA PHE A 133 5.59 -12.11 -18.56
C PHE A 133 4.13 -12.21 -19.01
N THR A 134 3.65 -13.40 -19.36
CA THR A 134 2.26 -13.61 -19.79
C THR A 134 1.25 -13.27 -18.70
N LYS A 135 1.51 -13.64 -17.43
CA LYS A 135 0.64 -13.25 -16.31
C LYS A 135 0.82 -11.78 -15.97
N ALA A 136 2.05 -11.30 -15.92
CA ALA A 136 2.37 -9.91 -15.63
C ALA A 136 1.64 -8.95 -16.57
N PHE A 137 1.81 -9.10 -17.89
CA PHE A 137 1.21 -8.21 -18.87
C PHE A 137 -0.31 -8.26 -18.88
N ARG A 138 -0.91 -9.44 -18.71
CA ARG A 138 -2.37 -9.54 -18.59
C ARG A 138 -2.92 -8.73 -17.40
N LEU A 139 -2.23 -8.78 -16.26
CA LEU A 139 -2.60 -7.97 -15.10
C LEU A 139 -2.34 -6.49 -15.36
N LEU A 140 -1.17 -6.11 -15.88
CA LEU A 140 -0.80 -4.71 -16.13
C LEU A 140 -1.70 -4.05 -17.20
N PHE A 141 -2.16 -4.79 -18.23
CA PHE A 141 -3.17 -4.28 -19.16
C PHE A 141 -4.53 -4.08 -18.49
N ARG A 142 -4.95 -5.00 -17.60
CA ARG A 142 -6.18 -4.82 -16.80
C ARG A 142 -6.07 -3.56 -15.93
N VAL A 143 -4.93 -3.35 -15.29
CA VAL A 143 -4.63 -2.16 -14.48
C VAL A 143 -4.75 -0.89 -15.31
N ARG A 144 -4.11 -0.85 -16.49
CA ARG A 144 -4.16 0.30 -17.40
C ARG A 144 -5.61 0.68 -17.71
N ASN A 145 -6.44 -0.28 -18.12
CA ASN A 145 -7.85 -0.02 -18.43
C ASN A 145 -8.62 0.53 -17.22
N ILE A 146 -8.37 -0.01 -16.01
CA ILE A 146 -9.00 0.48 -14.79
C ILE A 146 -8.56 1.93 -14.49
N PHE A 147 -7.27 2.22 -14.57
CA PHE A 147 -6.73 3.53 -14.24
C PHE A 147 -7.07 4.61 -15.27
N GLU A 148 -7.13 4.27 -16.56
CA GLU A 148 -7.65 5.17 -17.59
C GLU A 148 -9.14 5.49 -17.34
N LYS A 149 -9.95 4.48 -16.99
CA LYS A 149 -11.38 4.67 -16.67
C LYS A 149 -11.59 5.52 -15.42
N VAL A 150 -10.84 5.27 -14.35
CA VAL A 150 -10.90 6.05 -13.09
C VAL A 150 -10.37 7.48 -13.30
N GLY A 151 -9.42 7.64 -14.21
CA GLY A 151 -8.69 8.87 -14.43
C GLY A 151 -7.53 9.04 -13.43
N TYR A 152 -6.32 9.25 -13.94
CA TYR A 152 -5.11 9.33 -13.13
C TYR A 152 -5.15 10.41 -12.02
N ALA A 153 -5.88 11.52 -12.22
CA ALA A 153 -6.03 12.56 -11.20
C ALA A 153 -6.68 12.07 -9.89
N ASN A 154 -7.50 11.02 -9.99
CA ASN A 154 -8.25 10.41 -8.89
C ASN A 154 -7.50 9.25 -8.23
N LEU A 155 -6.29 8.93 -8.71
CA LEU A 155 -5.43 7.94 -8.08
C LEU A 155 -4.53 8.63 -7.05
N PRO A 156 -4.48 8.14 -5.79
CA PRO A 156 -3.61 8.72 -4.77
C PRO A 156 -2.13 8.65 -5.18
N ASP A 157 -1.75 7.55 -5.84
CA ASP A 157 -0.36 7.26 -6.21
C ASP A 157 -0.13 7.27 -7.73
N ALA A 158 -0.86 8.15 -8.44
CA ALA A 158 -0.79 8.25 -9.90
C ALA A 158 0.66 8.30 -10.42
N VAL A 159 1.48 9.13 -9.77
CA VAL A 159 2.90 9.31 -10.09
C VAL A 159 3.70 8.01 -9.98
N ILE A 160 3.45 7.19 -8.96
CA ILE A 160 4.15 5.91 -8.77
C ILE A 160 3.76 4.94 -9.88
N TYR A 161 2.46 4.82 -10.17
CA TYR A 161 1.97 3.93 -11.23
C TYR A 161 2.51 4.32 -12.60
N LEU A 162 2.44 5.60 -12.93
CA LEU A 162 2.88 6.14 -14.22
C LEU A 162 4.40 6.05 -14.38
N SER A 163 5.17 6.38 -13.32
CA SER A 163 6.63 6.24 -13.36
C SER A 163 7.03 4.79 -13.59
N ARG A 164 6.37 3.86 -12.91
CA ARG A 164 6.66 2.43 -13.05
C ARG A 164 6.28 1.87 -14.42
N LEU A 165 5.16 2.31 -15.00
CA LEU A 165 4.85 1.98 -16.39
C LEU A 165 5.93 2.51 -17.34
N GLY A 166 6.40 3.75 -17.11
CA GLY A 166 7.52 4.32 -17.84
C GLY A 166 8.78 3.45 -17.75
N GLU A 167 9.15 3.01 -16.54
CA GLU A 167 10.26 2.08 -16.30
C GLU A 167 10.06 0.71 -16.98
N ASP A 168 8.84 0.15 -16.91
CA ASP A 168 8.50 -1.10 -17.57
C ASP A 168 8.72 -0.98 -19.09
N TYR A 169 8.18 0.06 -19.72
CA TYR A 169 8.35 0.30 -21.16
C TYR A 169 9.81 0.56 -21.53
N TYR A 170 10.55 1.29 -20.70
CA TYR A 170 11.98 1.49 -20.90
C TYR A 170 12.75 0.16 -20.87
N TRP A 171 12.42 -0.74 -19.94
CA TRP A 171 13.06 -2.05 -19.82
C TRP A 171 12.83 -2.93 -21.05
N PHE A 172 11.68 -2.79 -21.71
CA PHE A 172 11.36 -3.45 -22.98
C PHE A 172 11.77 -2.64 -24.22
N GLU A 173 12.59 -1.61 -24.05
CA GLU A 173 13.15 -0.76 -25.12
C GLU A 173 12.08 0.01 -25.94
N ASP A 174 10.86 0.14 -25.42
CA ASP A 174 9.82 0.99 -26.00
C ASP A 174 9.95 2.41 -25.45
N TYR A 175 10.99 3.11 -25.90
CA TYR A 175 11.34 4.43 -25.40
C TYR A 175 10.25 5.48 -25.64
N ARG A 176 9.45 5.32 -26.70
CA ARG A 176 8.35 6.25 -27.01
C ARG A 176 7.30 6.19 -25.91
N ASN A 177 6.85 5.00 -25.54
CA ASN A 177 5.89 4.85 -24.45
C ASN A 177 6.53 5.17 -23.08
N ALA A 178 7.79 4.83 -22.88
CA ALA A 178 8.52 5.19 -21.67
C ALA A 178 8.49 6.72 -21.43
N ILE A 179 8.88 7.52 -22.43
CA ILE A 179 8.86 8.98 -22.37
C ILE A 179 7.44 9.48 -22.09
N HIS A 180 6.45 8.97 -22.83
CA HIS A 180 5.06 9.38 -22.66
C HIS A 180 4.55 9.21 -21.21
N TYR A 181 4.79 8.05 -20.60
CA TYR A 181 4.33 7.78 -19.24
C TYR A 181 5.13 8.54 -18.18
N LEU A 182 6.44 8.76 -18.39
CA LEU A 182 7.25 9.58 -17.49
C LEU A 182 6.84 11.07 -17.54
N GLU A 183 6.54 11.61 -18.72
CA GLU A 183 6.00 12.96 -18.88
C GLU A 183 4.61 13.08 -18.23
N LEU A 184 3.78 12.04 -18.34
CA LEU A 184 2.49 12.00 -17.68
C LEU A 184 2.64 11.95 -16.15
N ALA A 185 3.59 11.15 -15.64
CA ALA A 185 3.91 11.07 -14.21
C ALA A 185 4.32 12.43 -13.65
N ALA A 186 5.14 13.20 -14.38
CA ALA A 186 5.61 14.52 -13.97
C ALA A 186 4.48 15.55 -13.76
N LYS A 187 3.28 15.31 -14.30
CA LYS A 187 2.10 16.16 -14.08
C LYS A 187 1.42 15.92 -12.73
N TYR A 188 1.77 14.83 -12.04
CA TYR A 188 1.18 14.45 -10.75
C TYR A 188 2.24 14.56 -9.64
N PRO A 189 2.14 15.54 -8.73
CA PRO A 189 3.12 15.67 -7.64
C PRO A 189 2.95 14.56 -6.58
N CYS A 190 4.08 14.03 -6.08
CA CYS A 190 4.11 13.11 -4.92
C CYS A 190 3.63 13.77 -3.60
N ASP A 191 3.74 15.09 -3.48
CA ASP A 191 3.64 15.81 -2.20
C ASP A 191 2.30 16.56 -1.99
N ARG A 192 1.14 15.99 -2.38
CA ARG A 192 -0.16 16.67 -2.18
C ARG A 192 -0.46 17.03 -0.71
N ILE A 193 0.09 16.30 0.26
CA ILE A 193 -0.11 16.55 1.70
C ILE A 193 0.46 17.92 2.14
N ARG A 194 1.58 18.40 1.56
CA ARG A 194 2.21 19.66 2.02
C ARG A 194 1.44 20.90 1.59
N GLN A 195 0.67 20.83 0.50
CA GLN A 195 -0.07 21.98 -0.02
C GLN A 195 -1.27 22.35 0.86
N HIS A 196 -1.86 21.39 1.60
CA HIS A 196 -2.98 21.64 2.52
C HIS A 196 -2.55 22.02 3.94
N ALA A 197 -1.31 21.73 4.35
CA ALA A 197 -0.76 22.17 5.64
C ALA A 197 -0.27 23.63 5.65
N SER A 198 -0.33 24.31 4.50
CA SER A 198 0.19 25.67 4.28
C SER A 198 -0.91 26.73 4.11
N GLN A 199 -2.17 26.35 4.32
CA GLN A 199 -3.36 27.22 4.26
C GLN A 199 -4.08 27.18 5.59
#